data_AF-A0A2S2NR05-F1
#
_entry.id   AF-A0A2S2NR05-F1
#
_cell.length_a   1.000
_cell.length_b   1.000
_cell.length_c   1.000
_cell.angle_alpha   90.00
_cell.angle_beta   90.00
_cell.angle_gamma   90.00
#
_symmetry.space_group_name_H-M   'P 1'
#
loop_
_entity.id
_entity.type
_entity.pdbx_description
1 polymer ?
#
loop_
_entity_poly.entity_id
_entity_poly.type
_entity_poly.pdbx_seq_one_letter_code
_entity_poly.pdbx_strand_id
1 'polypeptide(L)'
;MALLYRLVKLPDRFQTHVFTFVVTKSVTRDPDRDVTSKEFACGHQKWSITFSRTDKMLGAYLVWKSASESVRVYVDFTFTILNREHFSVNESFAGKQVKFTTDCPAQGNRNYIPVSDLYGRNFTDANGEFQLELSIGHVRTLYDTEFCVPTSLTSRLMHHHHQIQNHHNPAAGNALQHQYGTASPRGTKCKLETSYFTFGGFDWNLALYPHGVKDVSCTSVEGRMSVYLNRCTGFDHQCRVRYMLVLGDGEKRLDSGILDDVSDSDGKSYGWHPRYKFSELVTKGTIRVHLEMLLANTLSEVISSIVITGINQHGVSSAATSGVVASPTKTQCYDRDKHAWSIRSDCQSETVRLHMVYKDIQNVPRNHLRYVCWTAYLLRYHGKTGHVEPVPLPGAPFSHYYATDATDEGIIMETDISVKELRDSGCPFLTDKGQLRVQVEWEESYLLFQATYHKYDDVSRTHNYQMRKNRD
;
A
#
# COMPACT_ATOMS: atom_id res chain seq x y z
N MET A 1 20.77 -20.96 0.17
CA MET A 1 20.02 -19.69 0.11
C MET A 1 18.73 -19.98 -0.63
N ALA A 2 17.65 -19.26 -0.35
CA ALA A 2 16.42 -19.36 -1.13
C ALA A 2 16.30 -18.11 -2.03
N LEU A 3 16.24 -18.36 -3.34
CA LEU A 3 16.20 -17.36 -4.39
C LEU A 3 14.78 -17.27 -4.94
N LEU A 4 14.11 -16.12 -4.78
CA LEU A 4 12.78 -15.90 -5.35
C LEU A 4 12.90 -15.95 -6.89
N TYR A 5 12.25 -16.91 -7.52
CA TYR A 5 12.45 -17.27 -8.93
C TYR A 5 11.25 -16.89 -9.80
N ARG A 6 10.03 -17.13 -9.32
CA ARG A 6 8.78 -16.79 -10.01
C ARG A 6 7.75 -16.28 -9.01
N LEU A 7 6.78 -15.55 -9.53
CA LEU A 7 5.60 -15.09 -8.81
C LEU A 7 4.38 -15.26 -9.71
N VAL A 8 3.28 -15.75 -9.13
CA VAL A 8 1.96 -15.77 -9.77
C VAL A 8 0.94 -15.14 -8.83
N LYS A 9 0.10 -14.27 -9.36
CA LYS A 9 -1.09 -13.75 -8.68
C LYS A 9 -2.31 -14.55 -9.12
N LEU A 10 -3.11 -15.00 -8.17
CA LEU A 10 -4.39 -15.63 -8.45
C LEU A 10 -5.51 -14.59 -8.33
N PRO A 11 -6.42 -14.49 -9.32
CA PRO A 11 -7.56 -13.59 -9.26
C PRO A 11 -8.67 -14.17 -8.37
N ASP A 12 -8.34 -14.47 -7.11
CA ASP A 12 -9.27 -14.98 -6.12
C ASP A 12 -9.65 -13.89 -5.10
N ARG A 13 -10.67 -14.17 -4.29
CA ARG A 13 -11.14 -13.24 -3.23
C ARG A 13 -10.11 -13.02 -2.11
N PHE A 14 -9.05 -13.83 -2.07
CA PHE A 14 -8.04 -13.81 -1.03
C PHE A 14 -6.79 -13.06 -1.46
N GLN A 15 -6.75 -12.59 -2.71
CA GLN A 15 -5.59 -11.97 -3.35
C GLN A 15 -4.36 -12.85 -3.18
N THR A 16 -4.49 -14.14 -3.51
CA THR A 16 -3.41 -15.11 -3.28
C THR A 16 -2.21 -14.84 -4.19
N HIS A 17 -1.02 -14.79 -3.61
CA HIS A 17 0.26 -14.76 -4.29
C HIS A 17 0.97 -16.10 -4.10
N VAL A 18 1.47 -16.68 -5.18
CA VAL A 18 2.30 -17.88 -5.16
C VAL A 18 3.72 -17.50 -5.53
N PHE A 19 4.63 -17.61 -4.57
CA PHE A 19 6.05 -17.34 -4.72
C PHE A 19 6.81 -18.65 -4.90
N THR A 20 7.53 -18.80 -6.00
CA THR A 20 8.39 -19.98 -6.24
C THR A 20 9.83 -19.60 -5.94
N PHE A 21 10.49 -20.38 -5.07
CA PHE A 21 11.89 -20.21 -4.70
C PHE A 21 12.73 -21.38 -5.21
N VAL A 22 13.94 -21.08 -5.70
CA VAL A 22 15.00 -22.06 -5.88
C VAL A 22 15.83 -22.09 -4.60
N VAL A 23 15.84 -23.24 -3.93
CA VAL A 23 16.53 -23.44 -2.65
C VAL A 23 17.82 -24.19 -2.89
N THR A 24 18.95 -23.57 -2.57
CA THR A 24 20.26 -24.16 -2.80
C THR A 24 20.65 -25.16 -1.71
N LYS A 25 21.57 -26.09 -2.03
CA LYS A 25 22.10 -27.12 -1.11
C LYS A 25 22.68 -26.60 0.21
N SER A 26 22.89 -25.28 0.34
CA SER A 26 23.38 -24.73 1.61
C SER A 26 22.41 -24.99 2.77
N VAL A 27 21.10 -25.12 2.47
CA VAL A 27 20.05 -25.41 3.46
C VAL A 27 20.21 -26.79 4.10
N THR A 28 20.80 -27.74 3.37
CA THR A 28 20.97 -29.12 3.81
C THR A 28 22.41 -29.46 4.17
N ARG A 29 23.37 -28.53 4.03
CA ARG A 29 24.80 -28.79 4.28
C ARG A 29 25.21 -28.55 5.73
N ASP A 30 24.71 -27.47 6.33
CA ASP A 30 25.17 -26.97 7.63
C ASP A 30 23.99 -26.96 8.62
N PRO A 31 23.94 -27.89 9.59
CA PRO A 31 22.83 -27.98 10.53
C PRO A 31 22.83 -26.83 11.56
N ASP A 32 23.97 -26.19 11.82
CA ASP A 32 24.09 -25.17 12.86
C ASP A 32 23.72 -23.76 12.36
N ARG A 33 23.38 -23.64 11.07
CA ARG A 33 23.12 -22.35 10.43
C ARG A 33 21.79 -22.35 9.69
N ASP A 34 20.89 -21.53 10.19
CA ASP A 34 19.67 -21.19 9.47
C ASP A 34 19.97 -20.43 8.18
N VAL A 35 19.19 -20.75 7.15
CA VAL A 35 19.31 -20.11 5.84
C VAL A 35 18.04 -19.33 5.55
N THR A 36 18.18 -18.02 5.37
CA THR A 36 17.06 -17.11 5.10
C THR A 36 17.08 -16.61 3.65
N SER A 37 15.91 -16.40 3.06
CA SER A 37 15.75 -15.74 1.76
C SER A 37 16.06 -14.24 1.86
N LYS A 38 16.17 -13.57 0.72
CA LYS A 38 15.99 -12.10 0.70
C LYS A 38 14.55 -11.76 1.11
N GLU A 39 14.36 -10.55 1.62
CA GLU A 39 13.03 -10.04 1.94
C GLU A 39 12.20 -9.84 0.67
N PHE A 40 10.92 -10.13 0.77
CA PHE A 40 9.92 -9.86 -0.26
C PHE A 40 8.67 -9.26 0.37
N ALA A 41 7.91 -8.48 -0.41
CA ALA A 41 6.69 -7.86 0.08
C ALA A 41 5.46 -8.72 -0.26
N CYS A 42 4.46 -8.77 0.60
CA CYS A 42 3.12 -9.31 0.28
C CYS A 42 2.11 -8.75 1.27
N GLY A 43 0.96 -8.28 0.79
CA GLY A 43 -0.07 -7.64 1.63
C GLY A 43 0.46 -6.42 2.40
N HIS A 44 1.30 -5.61 1.75
CA HIS A 44 1.99 -4.44 2.35
C HIS A 44 2.87 -4.74 3.57
N GLN A 45 3.20 -6.00 3.80
CA GLN A 45 4.14 -6.47 4.83
C GLN A 45 5.41 -7.03 4.20
N LYS A 46 6.52 -7.00 4.95
CA LYS A 46 7.78 -7.62 4.53
C LYS A 46 7.92 -9.01 5.14
N TRP A 47 8.32 -9.97 4.31
CA TRP A 47 8.43 -11.37 4.65
C TRP A 47 9.78 -11.93 4.25
N SER A 48 10.19 -13.01 4.91
CA SER A 48 11.30 -13.86 4.48
C SER A 48 10.98 -15.32 4.78
N ILE A 49 11.55 -16.24 4.02
CA ILE A 49 11.51 -17.67 4.34
C ILE A 49 12.81 -18.03 5.03
N THR A 50 12.72 -18.70 6.18
CA THR A 50 13.87 -19.26 6.87
C THR A 50 13.77 -20.76 6.93
N PHE A 51 14.89 -21.44 6.69
CA PHE A 51 15.02 -22.87 6.83
C PHE A 51 15.91 -23.17 8.02
N SER A 52 15.43 -24.02 8.92
CA SER A 52 16.22 -24.57 10.03
C SER A 52 16.45 -26.05 9.80
N ARG A 53 17.66 -26.53 9.98
CA ARG A 53 17.97 -27.95 9.85
C ARG A 53 18.30 -28.53 11.22
N THR A 54 17.74 -29.70 11.49
CA THR A 54 18.28 -30.62 12.51
C THR A 54 19.00 -31.77 11.79
N ASP A 55 19.66 -32.66 12.54
CA ASP A 55 20.37 -33.80 11.94
C ASP A 55 19.53 -34.61 10.93
N LYS A 56 18.22 -34.75 11.21
CA LYS A 56 17.30 -35.60 10.44
C LYS A 56 16.25 -34.84 9.65
N MET A 57 15.82 -33.67 10.14
CA MET A 57 14.67 -32.96 9.59
C MET A 57 15.07 -31.59 9.06
N LEU A 58 14.48 -31.22 7.93
CA LEU A 58 14.43 -29.85 7.45
C LEU A 58 13.11 -29.21 7.90
N GLY A 59 13.20 -28.01 8.46
CA GLY A 59 12.07 -27.15 8.76
C GLY A 59 12.04 -25.90 7.88
N ALA A 60 10.85 -25.34 7.70
CA ALA A 60 10.63 -24.10 6.95
C ALA A 60 9.66 -23.18 7.71
N TYR A 61 9.96 -21.89 7.70
CA TYR A 61 9.20 -20.87 8.42
C TYR A 61 9.01 -19.63 7.55
N LEU A 62 7.80 -19.08 7.61
CA LEU A 62 7.50 -17.73 7.19
C LEU A 62 7.84 -16.79 8.35
N VAL A 63 8.64 -15.76 8.06
CA VAL A 63 9.09 -14.78 9.06
C VAL A 63 8.64 -13.39 8.64
N TRP A 64 7.84 -12.75 9.49
CA TRP A 64 7.43 -11.36 9.36
C TRP A 64 8.58 -10.42 9.76
N LYS A 65 9.01 -9.56 8.84
CA LYS A 65 10.18 -8.69 9.00
C LYS A 65 9.84 -7.27 9.40
N SER A 66 8.59 -6.84 9.20
CA SER A 66 8.10 -5.50 9.56
C SER A 66 7.27 -5.51 10.85
N ALA A 67 7.68 -6.33 11.82
CA ALA A 67 7.02 -6.41 13.12
C ALA A 67 7.11 -5.07 13.87
N SER A 68 5.98 -4.62 14.41
CA SER A 68 5.88 -3.41 15.24
C SER A 68 4.97 -3.67 16.43
N GLU A 69 5.23 -2.98 17.54
CA GLU A 69 4.42 -3.11 18.75
C GLU A 69 2.94 -2.83 18.46
N SER A 70 2.07 -3.55 19.15
CA SER A 70 0.61 -3.43 19.03
C SER A 70 0.04 -3.77 17.63
N VAL A 71 0.89 -4.17 16.67
CA VAL A 71 0.46 -4.69 15.37
C VAL A 71 0.36 -6.20 15.39
N ARG A 72 -0.68 -6.71 14.72
CA ARG A 72 -0.93 -8.12 14.47
C ARG A 72 -1.18 -8.33 12.99
N VAL A 73 -0.56 -9.35 12.42
CA VAL A 73 -0.81 -9.75 11.04
C VAL A 73 -1.39 -11.16 11.02
N TYR A 74 -2.48 -11.34 10.29
CA TYR A 74 -3.08 -12.66 10.05
C TYR A 74 -2.85 -13.05 8.60
N VAL A 75 -2.45 -14.29 8.37
CA VAL A 75 -2.11 -14.80 7.03
C VAL A 75 -2.60 -16.23 6.85
N ASP A 76 -3.15 -16.51 5.68
CA ASP A 76 -3.27 -17.88 5.18
C ASP A 76 -2.01 -18.18 4.36
N PHE A 77 -1.30 -19.26 4.67
CA PHE A 77 -0.13 -19.67 3.88
C PHE A 77 -0.07 -21.18 3.65
N THR A 78 0.59 -21.57 2.56
CA THR A 78 0.94 -22.96 2.26
C THR A 78 2.37 -23.02 1.76
N PHE A 79 3.20 -23.87 2.38
CA PHE A 79 4.50 -24.26 1.87
C PHE A 79 4.37 -25.58 1.10
N THR A 80 4.95 -25.66 -0.09
CA THR A 80 4.96 -26.86 -0.93
C THR A 80 6.35 -27.09 -1.53
N ILE A 81 6.99 -28.21 -1.22
CA ILE A 81 8.21 -28.64 -1.90
C ILE A 81 7.79 -29.41 -3.15
N LEU A 82 8.28 -28.97 -4.30
CA LEU A 82 7.92 -29.55 -5.59
C LEU A 82 8.75 -30.80 -5.85
N ASN A 83 8.06 -31.91 -6.07
CA ASN A 83 8.66 -33.10 -6.62
C ASN A 83 9.05 -32.84 -8.08
N ARG A 84 10.15 -33.41 -8.57
CA ARG A 84 10.59 -33.18 -9.95
C ARG A 84 9.92 -34.10 -10.97
N GLU A 85 9.30 -35.20 -10.51
CA GLU A 85 8.68 -36.21 -11.38
C GLU A 85 7.16 -36.06 -11.47
N HIS A 86 6.48 -35.87 -10.33
CA HIS A 86 5.01 -35.85 -10.34
C HIS A 86 4.38 -34.99 -9.22
N PHE A 87 3.40 -34.15 -9.59
CA PHE A 87 2.80 -33.18 -8.68
C PHE A 87 2.08 -33.80 -7.46
N SER A 88 1.55 -35.02 -7.61
CA SER A 88 0.84 -35.72 -6.51
C SER A 88 1.76 -36.14 -5.37
N VAL A 89 3.08 -36.08 -5.56
CA VAL A 89 4.09 -36.45 -4.56
C VAL A 89 4.69 -35.20 -3.91
N ASN A 90 4.20 -34.00 -4.25
CA ASN A 90 4.59 -32.77 -3.57
C ASN A 90 4.32 -32.87 -2.07
N GLU A 91 5.24 -32.37 -1.25
CA GLU A 91 5.09 -32.34 0.20
C GLU A 91 4.66 -30.95 0.64
N SER A 92 3.60 -30.82 1.44
CA SER A 92 3.08 -29.51 1.82
C SER A 92 2.60 -29.45 3.27
N PHE A 93 2.63 -28.24 3.82
CA PHE A 93 1.91 -27.90 5.05
C PHE A 93 1.33 -26.50 4.92
N ALA A 94 0.23 -26.25 5.64
CA ALA A 94 -0.50 -25.00 5.55
C ALA A 94 -0.93 -24.49 6.92
N GLY A 95 -1.16 -23.18 7.00
CA GLY A 95 -1.77 -22.51 8.12
C GLY A 95 -2.86 -21.56 7.64
N LYS A 96 -3.97 -21.48 8.38
CA LYS A 96 -5.08 -20.56 8.11
C LYS A 96 -5.19 -19.55 9.25
N GLN A 97 -5.35 -18.28 8.90
CA GLN A 97 -5.44 -17.14 9.83
C GLN A 97 -4.33 -17.19 10.89
N VAL A 98 -3.13 -17.56 10.47
CA VAL A 98 -1.98 -17.65 11.36
C VAL A 98 -1.60 -16.25 11.80
N LYS A 99 -1.52 -16.07 13.12
CA LYS A 99 -1.23 -14.79 13.76
C LYS A 99 0.27 -14.59 13.94
N PHE A 100 0.75 -13.44 13.48
CA PHE A 100 2.10 -12.93 13.69
C PHE A 100 2.04 -11.70 14.61
N THR A 101 2.98 -11.64 15.54
CA THR A 101 3.19 -10.52 16.49
C THR A 101 4.69 -10.25 16.61
N THR A 102 5.07 -9.16 17.27
CA THR A 102 6.47 -8.91 17.65
C THR A 102 7.08 -10.05 18.46
N ASP A 103 6.30 -10.67 19.35
CA ASP A 103 6.76 -11.81 20.17
C ASP A 103 6.85 -13.13 19.39
N CYS A 104 6.01 -13.28 18.35
CA CYS A 104 5.93 -14.47 17.52
C CYS A 104 6.01 -14.09 16.02
N PRO A 105 7.16 -13.60 15.53
CA PRO A 105 7.29 -13.12 14.15
C PRO A 105 7.56 -14.25 13.15
N ALA A 106 7.83 -15.47 13.62
CA ALA A 106 8.12 -16.62 12.78
C ALA A 106 7.12 -17.75 13.03
N GLN A 107 6.56 -18.31 11.96
CA GLN A 107 5.59 -19.41 12.00
C GLN A 107 5.95 -20.42 10.92
N GLY A 108 5.87 -21.71 11.23
CA GLY A 108 6.31 -22.73 10.31
C GLY A 108 6.24 -24.14 10.87
N ASN A 109 6.92 -25.06 10.20
CA ASN A 109 7.01 -26.45 10.62
C ASN A 109 8.48 -26.86 10.73
N ARG A 110 8.91 -27.17 11.96
CA ARG A 110 10.26 -27.66 12.26
C ARG A 110 10.54 -29.07 11.71
N ASN A 111 9.49 -29.85 11.51
CA ASN A 111 9.53 -31.25 11.09
C ASN A 111 8.87 -31.39 9.70
N TYR A 112 9.26 -30.53 8.76
CA TYR A 112 8.59 -30.48 7.46
C TYR A 112 8.89 -31.72 6.63
N ILE A 113 10.18 -32.02 6.40
CA ILE A 113 10.58 -33.18 5.59
C ILE A 113 11.88 -33.79 6.12
N PRO A 114 12.02 -35.13 6.17
CA PRO A 114 13.31 -35.76 6.42
C PRO A 114 14.33 -35.37 5.35
N VAL A 115 15.57 -35.09 5.76
CA VAL A 115 16.64 -34.75 4.81
C VAL A 115 16.92 -35.91 3.85
N SER A 116 16.77 -37.16 4.31
CA SER A 116 16.86 -38.36 3.45
C SER A 116 15.85 -38.35 2.31
N ASP A 117 14.63 -37.90 2.59
CA ASP A 117 13.51 -37.92 1.63
C ASP A 117 13.72 -36.88 0.53
N LEU A 118 14.29 -35.72 0.85
CA LEU A 118 14.65 -34.70 -0.16
C LEU A 118 15.49 -35.29 -1.29
N TYR A 119 16.48 -36.12 -0.94
CA TYR A 119 17.38 -36.77 -1.89
C TYR A 119 16.81 -38.07 -2.47
N GLY A 120 16.12 -38.87 -1.65
CA GLY A 120 15.65 -40.20 -2.03
C GLY A 120 14.35 -40.20 -2.85
N ARG A 121 13.57 -39.12 -2.83
CA ARG A 121 12.25 -39.03 -3.46
C ARG A 121 12.16 -37.99 -4.58
N ASN A 122 13.28 -37.65 -5.23
CA ASN A 122 13.31 -36.77 -6.40
C ASN A 122 12.81 -35.33 -6.17
N PHE A 123 12.99 -34.77 -4.97
CA PHE A 123 12.77 -33.33 -4.74
C PHE A 123 13.99 -32.49 -5.17
N THR A 124 15.19 -33.03 -5.00
CA THR A 124 16.43 -32.34 -5.37
C THR A 124 16.93 -32.66 -6.77
N ASP A 125 17.69 -31.74 -7.35
CA ASP A 125 18.52 -32.00 -8.52
C ASP A 125 19.91 -32.57 -8.16
N ALA A 126 20.73 -32.82 -9.17
CA ALA A 126 22.10 -33.33 -8.99
C ALA A 126 23.01 -32.39 -8.19
N ASN A 127 22.66 -31.10 -8.09
CA ASN A 127 23.38 -30.12 -7.29
C ASN A 127 22.84 -30.04 -5.85
N GLY A 128 21.80 -30.81 -5.51
CA GLY A 128 21.12 -30.75 -4.23
C GLY A 128 20.19 -29.54 -4.08
N GLU A 129 19.76 -28.93 -5.19
CA GLU A 129 18.83 -27.80 -5.21
C GLU A 129 17.40 -28.29 -5.44
N PHE A 130 16.42 -27.62 -4.84
CA PHE A 130 15.01 -27.97 -4.97
C PHE A 130 14.14 -26.72 -5.08
N GLN A 131 12.90 -26.89 -5.54
CA GLN A 131 11.93 -25.80 -5.59
C GLN A 131 10.98 -25.84 -4.40
N LEU A 132 10.73 -24.68 -3.83
CA LEU A 132 9.73 -24.45 -2.80
C LEU A 132 8.73 -23.41 -3.31
N GLU A 133 7.45 -23.75 -3.30
CA GLU A 133 6.37 -22.79 -3.46
C GLU A 133 5.84 -22.34 -2.10
N LEU A 134 5.63 -21.04 -1.96
CA LEU A 134 4.95 -20.42 -0.85
C LEU A 134 3.72 -19.68 -1.40
N SER A 135 2.54 -20.18 -1.08
CA SER A 135 1.29 -19.46 -1.29
C SER A 135 1.00 -18.60 -0.07
N ILE A 136 0.71 -17.32 -0.25
CA ILE A 136 0.25 -16.37 0.77
C ILE A 136 -1.06 -15.76 0.29
N GLY A 137 -2.07 -15.71 1.16
CA GLY A 137 -3.33 -15.04 0.90
C GLY A 137 -3.98 -14.54 2.18
N HIS A 138 -5.07 -13.78 2.03
CA HIS A 138 -5.86 -13.27 3.15
C HIS A 138 -5.03 -12.50 4.20
N VAL A 139 -4.04 -11.73 3.74
CA VAL A 139 -3.18 -10.94 4.64
C VAL A 139 -3.99 -9.79 5.25
N ARG A 140 -4.10 -9.77 6.57
CA ARG A 140 -4.80 -8.71 7.32
C ARG A 140 -3.87 -8.10 8.37
N THR A 141 -3.74 -6.78 8.37
CA THR A 141 -2.92 -6.06 9.35
C THR A 141 -3.80 -5.23 10.27
N LEU A 142 -3.74 -5.51 11.57
CA LEU A 142 -4.46 -4.80 12.62
C LEU A 142 -3.47 -4.10 13.55
N TYR A 143 -3.76 -2.86 13.91
CA TYR A 143 -3.07 -2.08 14.93
C TYR A 143 -4.07 -1.74 16.04
N ASP A 144 -3.83 -2.31 17.23
CA ASP A 144 -4.74 -2.19 18.37
C ASP A 144 -4.04 -1.48 19.53
N THR A 145 -4.53 -0.32 19.91
CA THR A 145 -3.91 0.52 20.94
C THR A 145 -4.97 1.34 21.69
N GLU A 146 -4.54 2.29 22.52
CA GLU A 146 -5.44 3.21 23.19
C GLU A 146 -4.87 4.64 23.25
N PHE A 147 -5.76 5.61 23.22
CA PHE A 147 -5.44 6.97 23.64
C PHE A 147 -5.66 7.10 25.14
N CYS A 148 -4.61 7.45 25.88
CA CYS A 148 -4.72 7.84 27.28
C CYS A 148 -5.22 9.28 27.38
N VAL A 149 -6.35 9.49 28.06
CA VAL A 149 -6.96 10.81 28.23
C VAL A 149 -6.39 11.48 29.49
N PRO A 150 -5.69 12.63 29.35
CA PRO A 150 -5.17 13.37 30.49
C PRO A 150 -6.27 13.77 31.48
N THR A 151 -6.00 13.70 32.78
CA THR A 151 -6.94 14.04 33.86
C THR A 151 -7.54 15.45 33.73
N SER A 152 -6.80 16.38 33.13
CA SER A 152 -7.25 17.74 32.82
C SER A 152 -8.42 17.79 31.83
N LEU A 153 -8.45 16.88 30.85
CA LEU A 153 -9.58 16.71 29.94
C LEU A 153 -10.73 15.99 30.63
N THR A 154 -10.43 14.93 31.38
CA THR A 154 -11.44 14.15 32.11
C THR A 154 -12.21 15.01 33.11
N SER A 155 -11.53 15.91 33.84
CA SER A 155 -12.17 16.82 34.80
C SER A 155 -13.12 17.82 34.13
N ARG A 156 -12.79 18.29 32.92
CA ARG A 156 -13.69 19.17 32.13
C ARG A 156 -14.95 18.45 31.66
N LEU A 157 -14.84 17.16 31.31
CA LEU A 157 -16.00 16.35 30.93
C LEU A 157 -16.98 16.18 32.11
N MET A 158 -16.46 16.00 33.33
CA MET A 158 -17.28 15.81 34.54
C MET A 158 -17.96 17.11 35.01
N HIS A 159 -17.31 18.27 34.87
CA HIS A 159 -17.91 19.56 35.23
C HIS A 159 -19.07 19.98 34.32
N HIS A 160 -19.07 19.59 33.04
CA HIS A 160 -20.17 19.94 32.15
C HIS A 160 -21.47 19.18 32.46
N HIS A 161 -21.37 17.99 33.09
CA HIS A 161 -22.54 17.21 33.50
C HIS A 161 -23.23 17.80 34.75
N HIS A 162 -22.49 18.46 35.66
CA HIS A 162 -23.05 19.01 36.89
C HIS A 162 -23.74 20.38 36.72
N GLN A 163 -23.45 21.13 35.66
CA GLN A 163 -24.10 22.44 35.44
C GLN A 163 -25.52 22.36 34.85
N ILE A 164 -25.94 21.20 34.32
CA ILE A 164 -27.29 21.05 33.73
C ILE A 164 -28.37 20.72 34.80
N GLN A 165 -27.97 20.33 36.01
CA GLN A 165 -28.92 19.97 37.08
C GLN A 165 -29.35 21.13 38.00
N ASN A 166 -28.77 22.33 37.87
CA ASN A 166 -29.08 23.47 38.75
C ASN A 166 -29.53 24.71 37.97
N HIS A 167 -30.70 24.64 37.34
CA HIS A 167 -31.43 25.84 36.93
C HIS A 167 -32.85 25.82 37.50
N HIS A 168 -32.97 26.25 38.77
CA HIS A 168 -34.16 26.89 39.33
C HIS A 168 -33.72 27.87 40.43
N ASN A 169 -33.38 29.11 40.04
CA ASN A 169 -33.75 30.33 40.77
C ASN A 169 -33.26 31.58 40.02
N PRO A 170 -34.15 32.55 39.70
CA PRO A 170 -33.73 33.87 39.26
C PRO A 170 -33.93 34.89 40.40
N ALA A 171 -32.84 35.47 40.92
CA ALA A 171 -32.92 36.76 41.63
C ALA A 171 -31.53 37.42 41.76
N ALA A 172 -31.36 38.48 40.96
CA ALA A 172 -30.73 39.77 41.25
C ALA A 172 -29.38 39.88 41.99
N GLY A 173 -28.45 40.63 41.37
CA GLY A 173 -27.43 41.39 42.10
C GLY A 173 -26.18 41.72 41.28
N ASN A 174 -26.22 42.81 40.51
CA ASN A 174 -25.03 43.46 39.94
C ASN A 174 -24.06 43.90 41.06
N ALA A 175 -22.74 43.71 40.86
CA ALA A 175 -21.78 44.80 40.68
C ALA A 175 -20.31 44.41 41.00
N LEU A 176 -19.40 45.00 40.22
CA LEU A 176 -17.97 45.30 40.48
C LEU A 176 -16.91 44.21 40.29
N GLN A 177 -16.51 44.15 39.02
CA GLN A 177 -15.15 44.11 38.49
C GLN A 177 -14.06 44.60 39.46
N HIS A 178 -13.17 43.70 39.89
CA HIS A 178 -11.77 44.02 40.15
C HIS A 178 -10.85 42.90 39.68
N GLN A 179 -9.80 43.37 39.03
CA GLN A 179 -8.91 42.71 38.11
C GLN A 179 -7.73 42.10 38.90
N TYR A 180 -7.59 40.77 38.88
CA TYR A 180 -6.30 40.10 39.06
C TYR A 180 -6.14 39.10 37.93
N GLY A 181 -5.13 39.35 37.11
CA GLY A 181 -4.83 38.58 35.91
C GLY A 181 -4.41 37.16 36.26
N THR A 182 -5.28 36.21 35.98
CA THR A 182 -4.87 34.87 35.56
C THR A 182 -5.15 34.79 34.08
N ALA A 183 -4.08 34.82 33.28
CA ALA A 183 -4.15 34.54 31.85
C ALA A 183 -4.91 33.21 31.67
N SER A 184 -6.13 33.29 31.12
CA SER A 184 -6.79 32.12 30.57
C SER A 184 -5.88 31.59 29.47
N PRO A 185 -5.36 30.35 29.55
CA PRO A 185 -4.56 29.81 28.47
C PRO A 185 -5.47 29.65 27.26
N ARG A 186 -5.39 30.61 26.34
CA ARG A 186 -5.96 30.54 25.00
C ARG A 186 -5.55 29.20 24.39
N GLY A 187 -6.53 28.32 24.22
CA GLY A 187 -6.51 27.20 23.29
C GLY A 187 -5.22 26.38 23.21
N THR A 188 -4.80 25.72 24.29
CA THR A 188 -3.88 24.59 24.13
C THR A 188 -4.57 23.54 23.26
N LYS A 189 -4.11 23.39 22.01
CA LYS A 189 -4.48 22.32 21.08
C LYS A 189 -4.25 20.99 21.80
N CYS A 190 -5.30 20.39 22.37
CA CYS A 190 -5.15 19.10 23.02
C CYS A 190 -5.11 18.04 21.92
N LYS A 191 -3.92 17.52 21.65
CA LYS A 191 -3.67 16.46 20.68
C LYS A 191 -3.31 15.20 21.45
N LEU A 192 -3.95 14.08 21.13
CA LEU A 192 -3.57 12.76 21.64
C LEU A 192 -2.94 11.99 20.49
N GLU A 193 -1.85 11.27 20.75
CA GLU A 193 -1.13 10.50 19.73
C GLU A 193 -0.89 9.08 20.20
N THR A 194 -0.92 8.14 19.26
CA THR A 194 -0.47 6.77 19.49
C THR A 194 1.04 6.67 19.30
N SER A 195 1.62 5.54 19.72
CA SER A 195 2.92 5.11 19.22
C SER A 195 2.91 4.92 17.70
N TYR A 196 4.11 4.83 17.13
CA TYR A 196 4.30 4.55 15.71
C TYR A 196 4.14 3.05 15.41
N PHE A 197 3.71 2.75 14.19
CA PHE A 197 3.67 1.40 13.66
C PHE A 197 4.02 1.39 12.17
N THR A 198 4.44 0.24 11.64
CA THR A 198 4.94 0.13 10.26
C THR A 198 3.93 -0.59 9.35
N PHE A 199 3.67 -0.03 8.17
CA PHE A 199 2.84 -0.64 7.12
C PHE A 199 3.17 -0.07 5.73
N GLY A 200 3.25 -0.93 4.71
CA GLY A 200 3.52 -0.50 3.33
C GLY A 200 4.93 0.04 3.08
N GLY A 201 5.86 -0.16 4.01
CA GLY A 201 7.20 0.44 3.98
C GLY A 201 7.27 1.86 4.58
N PHE A 202 6.19 2.33 5.20
CA PHE A 202 6.14 3.60 5.92
C PHE A 202 5.85 3.39 7.40
N ASP A 203 6.20 4.38 8.20
CA ASP A 203 5.80 4.47 9.60
C ASP A 203 4.61 5.43 9.73
N TRP A 204 3.70 5.08 10.63
CA TRP A 204 2.41 5.75 10.80
C TRP A 204 2.11 5.99 12.27
N ASN A 205 1.38 7.04 12.59
CA ASN A 205 0.69 7.17 13.87
C ASN A 205 -0.74 7.70 13.69
N LEU A 206 -1.56 7.55 14.73
CA LEU A 206 -2.86 8.22 14.79
C LEU A 206 -2.78 9.44 15.69
N ALA A 207 -3.28 10.58 15.21
CA ALA A 207 -3.47 11.78 15.99
C ALA A 207 -4.96 12.09 16.15
N LEU A 208 -5.40 12.24 17.40
CA LEU A 208 -6.77 12.55 17.77
C LEU A 208 -6.83 13.97 18.35
N TYR A 209 -7.72 14.79 17.78
CA TYR A 209 -8.07 16.13 18.24
C TYR A 209 -9.50 16.10 18.82
N PRO A 210 -9.67 16.06 20.15
CA PRO A 210 -10.98 15.94 20.82
C PRO A 210 -12.01 17.02 20.45
N HIS A 211 -11.53 18.21 20.09
CA HIS A 211 -12.35 19.37 19.75
C HIS A 211 -12.14 19.86 18.31
N GLY A 212 -11.47 19.04 17.49
CA GLY A 212 -11.18 19.35 16.09
C GLY A 212 -10.03 20.35 15.94
N VAL A 213 -9.73 20.68 14.68
CA VAL A 213 -8.67 21.62 14.30
C VAL A 213 -9.32 22.90 13.76
N LYS A 214 -9.00 24.06 14.34
CA LYS A 214 -9.58 25.36 13.93
C LYS A 214 -9.12 25.86 12.54
N ASP A 215 -8.14 25.21 11.92
CA ASP A 215 -7.37 25.77 10.78
C ASP A 215 -7.64 25.08 9.43
N VAL A 216 -8.48 24.05 9.34
CA VAL A 216 -8.78 23.39 8.05
C VAL A 216 -10.12 23.91 7.53
N SER A 217 -10.11 24.44 6.29
CA SER A 217 -11.20 25.11 5.55
C SER A 217 -12.51 24.32 5.38
N CYS A 218 -12.66 23.18 6.03
CA CYS A 218 -13.96 22.57 6.22
C CYS A 218 -14.74 23.38 7.25
N THR A 219 -16.04 23.55 7.01
CA THR A 219 -17.06 24.12 7.91
C THR A 219 -17.23 23.27 9.17
N SER A 220 -16.13 23.01 9.89
CA SER A 220 -16.13 22.24 11.12
C SER A 220 -16.88 23.06 12.16
N VAL A 221 -18.13 22.65 12.37
CA VAL A 221 -18.94 23.12 13.48
C VAL A 221 -18.11 22.92 14.75
N GLU A 222 -17.89 24.01 15.48
CA GLU A 222 -17.06 24.05 16.68
C GLU A 222 -17.43 22.88 17.62
N GLY A 223 -16.43 22.07 18.00
CA GLY A 223 -16.62 20.93 18.92
C GLY A 223 -16.69 19.53 18.28
N ARG A 224 -16.45 19.37 16.98
CA ARG A 224 -16.32 18.04 16.34
C ARG A 224 -14.93 17.45 16.53
N MET A 225 -14.86 16.15 16.78
CA MET A 225 -13.60 15.41 16.86
C MET A 225 -12.98 15.26 15.47
N SER A 226 -11.65 15.28 15.39
CA SER A 226 -10.89 14.99 14.17
C SER A 226 -9.81 13.95 14.46
N VAL A 227 -9.66 12.97 13.58
CA VAL A 227 -8.63 11.93 13.66
C VAL A 227 -7.83 11.93 12.37
N TYR A 228 -6.51 11.85 12.49
CA TYR A 228 -5.61 11.83 11.34
C TYR A 228 -4.71 10.62 11.43
N LEU A 229 -4.54 9.93 10.30
CA LEU A 229 -3.49 8.93 10.12
C LEU A 229 -2.29 9.65 9.51
N ASN A 230 -1.27 9.92 10.33
CA ASN A 230 -0.11 10.67 9.85
C ASN A 230 0.97 9.70 9.42
N ARG A 231 1.52 9.95 8.23
CA ARG A 231 2.70 9.26 7.75
C ARG A 231 3.93 9.95 8.32
N CYS A 232 4.90 9.16 8.77
CA CYS A 232 6.06 9.63 9.51
C CYS A 232 7.37 9.44 8.74
N THR A 233 7.34 8.76 7.58
CA THR A 233 8.49 8.51 6.71
C THR A 233 8.12 8.55 5.21
N GLY A 234 9.13 8.65 4.33
CA GLY A 234 8.96 8.57 2.86
C GLY A 234 8.37 9.81 2.18
N PHE A 235 8.60 10.99 2.76
CA PHE A 235 8.04 12.29 2.37
C PHE A 235 8.37 12.76 0.94
N ASP A 236 9.29 12.09 0.26
CA ASP A 236 9.64 12.33 -1.14
C ASP A 236 8.50 12.03 -2.12
N HIS A 237 7.48 11.29 -1.68
CA HIS A 237 6.31 10.94 -2.49
C HIS A 237 5.02 11.13 -1.72
N GLN A 238 3.92 11.31 -2.46
CA GLN A 238 2.58 11.12 -1.92
C GLN A 238 2.32 9.63 -1.67
N CYS A 239 1.39 9.30 -0.79
CA CYS A 239 1.00 7.93 -0.51
C CYS A 239 -0.52 7.81 -0.47
N ARG A 240 -1.08 6.96 -1.33
CA ARG A 240 -2.48 6.54 -1.20
C ARG A 240 -2.59 5.56 -0.06
N VAL A 241 -3.55 5.76 0.83
CA VAL A 241 -3.77 4.90 1.99
C VAL A 241 -5.24 4.55 2.12
N ARG A 242 -5.54 3.27 2.35
CA ARG A 242 -6.90 2.81 2.69
C ARG A 242 -6.87 2.08 4.01
N TYR A 243 -7.83 2.39 4.88
CA TYR A 243 -7.89 1.84 6.23
C TYR A 243 -9.30 1.91 6.82
N MET A 244 -9.55 1.14 7.87
CA MET A 244 -10.75 1.22 8.70
C MET A 244 -10.34 1.53 10.13
N LEU A 245 -11.02 2.48 10.76
CA LEU A 245 -10.76 2.90 12.12
C LEU A 245 -12.00 2.72 12.98
N VAL A 246 -11.82 2.06 14.11
CA VAL A 246 -12.81 1.97 15.17
C VAL A 246 -12.27 2.63 16.43
N LEU A 247 -13.07 3.52 17.01
CA LEU A 247 -12.78 4.17 18.29
C LEU A 247 -13.79 3.73 19.36
N GLY A 248 -13.29 3.50 20.57
CA GLY A 248 -14.10 3.05 21.71
C GLY A 248 -14.47 1.57 21.63
N ASP A 249 -15.40 1.14 22.48
CA ASP A 249 -15.79 -0.26 22.63
C ASP A 249 -17.24 -0.39 23.15
N GLY A 250 -17.85 -1.56 22.97
CA GLY A 250 -19.23 -1.86 23.35
C GLY A 250 -20.23 -0.87 22.74
N GLU A 251 -21.12 -0.33 23.57
CA GLU A 251 -22.12 0.68 23.17
C GLU A 251 -21.49 2.04 22.83
N LYS A 252 -20.24 2.29 23.24
CA LYS A 252 -19.50 3.54 23.01
C LYS A 252 -18.48 3.35 21.90
N ARG A 253 -18.92 2.74 20.80
CA ARG A 253 -18.10 2.41 19.64
C ARG A 253 -18.49 3.29 18.44
N LEU A 254 -17.48 3.75 17.72
CA LEU A 254 -17.64 4.49 16.47
C LEU A 254 -16.77 3.86 15.38
N ASP A 255 -17.38 3.58 14.24
CA ASP A 255 -16.75 2.92 13.09
C ASP A 255 -16.69 3.89 11.90
N SER A 256 -15.54 4.01 11.26
CA SER A 256 -15.36 4.89 10.10
C SER A 256 -15.88 4.28 8.80
N GLY A 257 -16.07 2.96 8.72
CA GLY A 257 -16.03 2.25 7.45
C GLY A 257 -14.66 2.36 6.78
N ILE A 258 -14.59 2.07 5.48
CA ILE A 258 -13.34 2.21 4.71
C ILE A 258 -13.12 3.69 4.38
N LEU A 259 -11.97 4.20 4.82
CA LEU A 259 -11.45 5.51 4.46
C LEU A 259 -10.42 5.33 3.33
N ASP A 260 -10.50 6.16 2.29
CA ASP A 260 -9.53 6.28 1.20
C ASP A 260 -8.98 7.70 1.22
N ASP A 261 -7.69 7.84 1.50
CA ASP A 261 -7.03 9.11 1.78
C ASP A 261 -5.69 9.18 1.03
N VAL A 262 -5.17 10.39 0.87
CA VAL A 262 -3.86 10.65 0.27
C VAL A 262 -3.01 11.40 1.29
N SER A 263 -1.95 10.74 1.74
CA SER A 263 -0.90 11.40 2.53
C SER A 263 -0.02 12.21 1.58
N ASP A 264 0.05 13.51 1.78
CA ASP A 264 0.87 14.42 0.99
C ASP A 264 2.38 14.25 1.28
N SER A 265 3.23 15.04 0.62
CA SER A 265 4.69 15.02 0.83
C SER A 265 5.12 15.51 2.21
N ASP A 266 4.24 16.13 3.00
CA ASP A 266 4.51 16.48 4.40
C ASP A 266 4.02 15.38 5.37
N GLY A 267 3.46 14.29 4.86
CA GLY A 267 2.87 13.21 5.65
C GLY A 267 1.46 13.48 6.15
N LYS A 268 0.83 14.58 5.74
CA LYS A 268 -0.50 15.00 6.19
C LYS A 268 -1.58 14.36 5.31
N SER A 269 -2.70 14.01 5.93
CA SER A 269 -3.86 13.43 5.24
C SER A 269 -5.10 14.28 5.50
N TYR A 270 -6.19 14.06 4.75
CA TYR A 270 -7.45 14.80 4.97
C TYR A 270 -8.04 14.50 6.36
N GLY A 271 -7.87 13.27 6.83
CA GLY A 271 -8.34 12.80 8.13
C GLY A 271 -9.84 12.55 8.18
N TRP A 272 -10.29 11.97 9.29
CA TRP A 272 -11.66 11.60 9.56
C TRP A 272 -12.29 12.51 10.61
N HIS A 273 -13.44 13.13 10.29
CA HIS A 273 -14.08 14.15 11.13
C HIS A 273 -15.51 13.73 11.52
N PRO A 274 -15.67 12.71 12.39
CA PRO A 274 -16.99 12.23 12.76
C PRO A 274 -17.78 13.26 13.56
N ARG A 275 -19.10 13.26 13.38
CA ARG A 275 -20.03 14.07 14.18
C ARG A 275 -20.34 13.38 15.51
N TYR A 276 -19.29 13.09 16.28
CA TYR A 276 -19.39 12.36 17.55
C TYR A 276 -18.67 13.15 18.64
N LYS A 277 -19.22 13.16 19.87
CA LYS A 277 -18.60 13.88 20.97
C LYS A 277 -17.48 13.03 21.57
N PHE A 278 -16.31 13.63 21.74
CA PHE A 278 -15.17 12.97 22.37
C PHE A 278 -15.53 12.30 23.71
N SER A 279 -16.32 12.97 24.54
CA SER A 279 -16.75 12.48 25.86
C SER A 279 -17.51 11.16 25.82
N GLU A 280 -18.20 10.88 24.72
CA GLU A 280 -19.02 9.68 24.57
C GLU A 280 -18.15 8.44 24.31
N LEU A 281 -16.93 8.60 23.79
CA LEU A 281 -15.97 7.51 23.55
C LEU A 281 -15.10 7.19 24.78
N VAL A 282 -14.89 8.16 25.67
CA VAL A 282 -14.02 7.98 26.84
C VAL A 282 -14.63 6.98 27.81
N THR A 283 -13.88 5.92 28.11
CA THR A 283 -14.25 4.90 29.10
C THR A 283 -13.07 4.70 30.05
N LYS A 284 -13.28 4.96 31.35
CA LYS A 284 -12.23 4.86 32.38
C LYS A 284 -10.93 5.63 32.05
N GLY A 285 -11.04 6.75 31.35
CA GLY A 285 -9.90 7.60 31.00
C GLY A 285 -9.12 7.14 29.76
N THR A 286 -9.61 6.16 29.00
CA THR A 286 -9.00 5.76 27.73
C THR A 286 -10.03 5.71 26.61
N ILE A 287 -9.52 5.73 25.37
CA ILE A 287 -10.29 5.43 24.15
C ILE A 287 -9.55 4.30 23.44
N ARG A 288 -10.18 3.14 23.32
CA ARG A 288 -9.64 2.01 22.55
C ARG A 288 -9.62 2.36 21.06
N VAL A 289 -8.60 1.87 20.37
CA VAL A 289 -8.36 2.10 18.96
C VAL A 289 -8.15 0.75 18.30
N HIS A 290 -8.95 0.45 17.29
CA HIS A 290 -8.73 -0.67 16.39
C HIS A 290 -8.59 -0.11 14.96
N LEU A 291 -7.40 -0.25 14.38
CA LEU A 291 -7.09 0.21 13.04
C LEU A 291 -6.77 -0.98 12.15
N GLU A 292 -7.53 -1.18 11.07
CA GLU A 292 -7.20 -2.15 10.03
C GLU A 292 -6.63 -1.43 8.81
N MET A 293 -5.36 -1.72 8.49
CA MET A 293 -4.69 -1.16 7.33
C MET A 293 -4.95 -2.05 6.11
N LEU A 294 -5.43 -1.46 5.02
CA LEU A 294 -5.83 -2.17 3.81
C LEU A 294 -4.86 -1.93 2.64
N LEU A 295 -4.38 -0.69 2.48
CA LEU A 295 -3.50 -0.30 1.38
C LEU A 295 -2.59 0.85 1.80
N ALA A 296 -1.34 0.81 1.35
CA ALA A 296 -0.41 1.93 1.41
C ALA A 296 0.53 1.88 0.20
N ASN A 297 0.26 2.71 -0.81
CA ASN A 297 1.00 2.73 -2.07
C ASN A 297 1.62 4.10 -2.34
N THR A 298 2.81 4.09 -2.93
CA THR A 298 3.48 5.31 -3.37
C THR A 298 2.77 5.88 -4.60
N LEU A 299 2.53 7.19 -4.60
CA LEU A 299 1.96 7.91 -5.74
C LEU A 299 3.02 8.80 -6.37
N SER A 300 3.02 8.82 -7.69
CA SER A 300 3.79 9.75 -8.53
C SER A 300 2.85 10.57 -9.40
N GLU A 301 3.11 11.87 -9.53
CA GLU A 301 2.37 12.75 -10.44
C GLU A 301 3.28 13.23 -11.56
N VAL A 302 2.78 13.15 -12.79
CA VAL A 302 3.47 13.54 -14.01
C VAL A 302 2.60 14.52 -14.77
N ILE A 303 3.16 15.67 -15.13
CA ILE A 303 2.46 16.74 -15.84
C ILE A 303 2.91 16.77 -17.30
N SER A 304 2.07 16.28 -18.20
CA SER A 304 2.31 16.36 -19.64
C SER A 304 1.65 17.62 -20.20
N SER A 305 2.43 18.51 -20.81
CA SER A 305 1.87 19.73 -21.43
C SER A 305 1.41 19.42 -22.85
N ILE A 306 0.16 19.76 -23.17
CA ILE A 306 -0.40 19.55 -24.51
C ILE A 306 -0.50 20.90 -25.21
N VAL A 307 0.08 20.98 -26.41
CA VAL A 307 0.05 22.18 -27.25
C VAL A 307 -0.98 21.97 -28.35
N ILE A 308 -1.99 22.83 -28.39
CA ILE A 308 -2.95 22.89 -29.49
C ILE A 308 -2.38 23.82 -30.55
N THR A 309 -1.89 23.28 -31.67
CA THR A 309 -1.36 24.07 -32.79
C THR A 309 -2.52 24.46 -33.71
N GLY A 310 -2.71 25.75 -33.97
CA GLY A 310 -3.73 26.22 -34.91
C GLY A 310 -4.48 27.51 -34.54
N ILE A 311 -4.24 28.11 -33.38
CA ILE A 311 -4.79 29.44 -33.05
C ILE A 311 -3.80 30.51 -33.55
N ASN A 312 -3.95 30.94 -34.80
CA ASN A 312 -3.31 32.19 -35.24
C ASN A 312 -3.91 33.35 -34.42
N GLN A 313 -3.06 34.23 -33.86
CA GLN A 313 -3.45 35.43 -33.09
C GLN A 313 -4.28 36.47 -33.87
N HIS A 314 -4.76 36.14 -35.07
CA HIS A 314 -5.63 36.97 -35.90
C HIS A 314 -6.80 36.14 -36.44
N GLY A 315 -7.78 35.83 -35.58
CA GLY A 315 -9.22 35.77 -35.87
C GLY A 315 -9.77 34.99 -37.08
N VAL A 316 -8.98 34.24 -37.85
CA VAL A 316 -9.44 33.52 -39.04
C VAL A 316 -9.10 32.04 -38.88
N SER A 317 -10.09 31.27 -38.46
CA SER A 317 -10.04 29.82 -38.30
C SER A 317 -10.24 29.10 -39.64
N SER A 318 -9.19 28.49 -40.19
CA SER A 318 -9.36 27.39 -41.14
C SER A 318 -9.56 26.10 -40.34
N ALA A 319 -10.77 25.56 -40.36
CA ALA A 319 -11.18 24.38 -39.58
C ALA A 319 -10.47 23.06 -39.98
N ALA A 320 -9.48 23.09 -40.87
CA ALA A 320 -8.90 21.90 -41.50
C ALA A 320 -7.49 21.52 -41.02
N THR A 321 -6.77 22.35 -40.24
CA THR A 321 -5.36 22.08 -39.88
C THR A 321 -4.94 22.50 -38.47
N SER A 322 -5.87 22.50 -37.50
CA SER A 322 -5.44 22.53 -36.09
C SER A 322 -4.98 21.14 -35.64
N GLY A 323 -3.75 21.01 -35.16
CA GLY A 323 -3.17 19.78 -34.61
C GLY A 323 -3.11 19.82 -33.07
N VAL A 324 -3.07 18.65 -32.44
CA VAL A 324 -2.75 18.53 -31.01
C VAL A 324 -1.40 17.83 -30.93
N VAL A 325 -0.41 18.49 -30.33
CA VAL A 325 0.95 17.96 -30.21
C VAL A 325 1.35 18.01 -28.74
N ALA A 326 1.87 16.91 -28.21
CA ALA A 326 2.47 16.91 -26.89
C ALA A 326 3.76 17.76 -26.90
N SER A 327 3.92 18.62 -25.89
CA SER A 327 5.18 19.35 -25.69
C SER A 327 6.31 18.36 -25.40
N PRO A 328 7.53 18.56 -25.95
CA PRO A 328 8.66 17.64 -25.76
C PRO A 328 9.27 17.65 -24.34
N THR A 329 8.57 18.21 -23.35
CA THR A 329 9.05 18.26 -21.96
C THR A 329 9.17 16.84 -21.42
N LYS A 330 10.41 16.39 -21.14
CA LYS A 330 10.64 15.11 -20.45
C LYS A 330 10.07 15.22 -19.04
N THR A 331 8.98 14.54 -18.79
CA THR A 331 8.42 14.36 -17.47
C THR A 331 9.08 13.14 -16.82
N GLN A 332 9.50 13.27 -15.57
CA GLN A 332 10.10 12.19 -14.81
C GLN A 332 9.30 11.96 -13.53
N CYS A 333 9.22 10.70 -13.12
CA CYS A 333 8.70 10.31 -11.81
C CYS A 333 9.51 9.13 -11.26
N TYR A 334 9.26 8.75 -10.02
CA TYR A 334 10.02 7.72 -9.33
C TYR A 334 9.09 6.70 -8.68
N ASP A 335 9.47 5.43 -8.75
CA ASP A 335 8.77 4.38 -8.02
C ASP A 335 9.16 4.33 -6.54
N ARG A 336 8.53 3.41 -5.79
CA ARG A 336 8.81 3.19 -4.36
C ARG A 336 10.29 2.89 -4.06
N ASP A 337 11.01 2.29 -5.00
CA ASP A 337 12.42 1.94 -4.85
C ASP A 337 13.34 3.08 -5.35
N LYS A 338 12.75 4.25 -5.66
CA LYS A 338 13.41 5.47 -6.17
C LYS A 338 14.03 5.31 -7.54
N HIS A 339 13.58 4.35 -8.33
CA HIS A 339 14.05 4.24 -9.71
C HIS A 339 13.26 5.19 -10.62
N ALA A 340 13.94 5.75 -11.63
CA ALA A 340 13.41 6.77 -12.51
C ALA A 340 12.54 6.20 -13.65
N TRP A 341 11.45 6.90 -13.94
CA TRP A 341 10.51 6.63 -15.02
C TRP A 341 10.20 7.91 -15.79
N SER A 342 9.70 7.79 -17.01
CA SER A 342 9.14 8.93 -17.76
C SER A 342 7.84 8.56 -18.45
N ILE A 343 6.90 9.50 -18.55
CA ILE A 343 5.61 9.28 -19.22
C ILE A 343 5.37 10.38 -20.24
N ARG A 344 5.31 10.01 -21.52
CA ARG A 344 5.03 10.95 -22.61
C ARG A 344 3.62 10.77 -23.12
N SER A 345 2.94 11.87 -23.40
CA SER A 345 1.68 11.79 -24.14
C SER A 345 1.96 11.69 -25.64
N ASP A 346 1.19 10.86 -26.32
CA ASP A 346 1.13 10.76 -27.77
C ASP A 346 -0.31 11.06 -28.23
N CYS A 347 -0.43 11.96 -29.21
CA CYS A 347 -1.69 12.43 -29.78
C CYS A 347 -1.76 12.17 -31.30
N GLN A 348 -0.93 11.27 -31.83
CA GLN A 348 -0.93 10.89 -33.25
C GLN A 348 -2.04 9.90 -33.60
N SER A 349 -2.66 9.25 -32.61
CA SER A 349 -3.81 8.35 -32.75
C SER A 349 -5.16 9.07 -32.56
N GLU A 350 -6.26 8.32 -32.70
CA GLU A 350 -7.61 8.83 -32.42
C GLU A 350 -7.81 9.18 -30.94
N THR A 351 -7.29 8.33 -30.05
CA THR A 351 -7.24 8.56 -28.60
C THR A 351 -5.86 9.02 -28.16
N VAL A 352 -5.80 9.68 -27.01
CA VAL A 352 -4.54 10.03 -26.34
C VAL A 352 -3.92 8.75 -25.81
N ARG A 353 -2.62 8.59 -26.02
CA ARG A 353 -1.83 7.48 -25.50
C ARG A 353 -0.77 7.99 -24.54
N LEU A 354 -0.42 7.18 -23.56
CA LEU A 354 0.68 7.45 -22.64
C LEU A 354 1.80 6.44 -22.87
N HIS A 355 2.99 6.90 -23.21
CA HIS A 355 4.19 6.09 -23.38
C HIS A 355 5.05 6.15 -22.13
N MET A 356 5.06 5.07 -21.36
CA MET A 356 5.76 4.93 -20.10
C MET A 356 7.08 4.19 -20.31
N VAL A 357 8.19 4.80 -19.87
CA VAL A 357 9.56 4.27 -20.08
C VAL A 357 10.30 4.20 -18.76
N TYR A 358 10.86 3.05 -18.45
CA TYR A 358 11.73 2.81 -17.32
C TYR A 358 13.17 3.28 -17.63
N LYS A 359 13.65 4.31 -16.92
CA LYS A 359 14.95 4.96 -17.21
C LYS A 359 16.16 4.28 -16.58
N ASP A 360 15.90 3.40 -15.62
CA ASP A 360 16.92 2.70 -14.85
C ASP A 360 16.96 1.20 -15.18
N ILE A 361 16.64 0.83 -16.43
CA ILE A 361 16.67 -0.56 -16.91
C ILE A 361 18.06 -1.19 -16.76
N GLN A 362 19.12 -0.40 -16.94
CA GLN A 362 20.50 -0.77 -16.71
C GLN A 362 20.82 -1.13 -15.25
N ASN A 363 20.00 -0.66 -14.29
CA ASN A 363 20.18 -0.96 -12.87
C ASN A 363 19.56 -2.31 -12.48
N VAL A 364 18.81 -2.96 -13.37
CA VAL A 364 18.37 -4.35 -13.15
C VAL A 364 19.62 -5.23 -13.15
N PRO A 365 19.90 -6.01 -12.09
CA PRO A 365 21.05 -6.89 -12.04
C PRO A 365 21.02 -7.94 -13.16
N ARG A 366 22.21 -8.25 -13.71
CA ARG A 366 22.35 -9.36 -14.67
C ARG A 366 21.79 -10.66 -14.07
N ASN A 367 21.21 -11.50 -14.92
CA ASN A 367 20.54 -12.74 -14.53
C ASN A 367 19.37 -12.56 -13.55
N HIS A 368 18.75 -11.39 -13.49
CA HIS A 368 17.52 -11.15 -12.74
C HIS A 368 16.47 -10.49 -13.63
N LEU A 369 15.21 -10.63 -13.23
CA LEU A 369 14.09 -9.86 -13.77
C LEU A 369 13.53 -8.97 -12.68
N ARG A 370 13.23 -7.73 -13.01
CA ARG A 370 12.39 -6.88 -12.17
C ARG A 370 10.96 -6.95 -12.68
N TYR A 371 10.06 -7.49 -11.87
CA TYR A 371 8.62 -7.33 -12.08
C TYR A 371 8.19 -6.00 -11.46
N VAL A 372 7.33 -5.25 -12.15
CA VAL A 372 6.70 -4.04 -11.63
C VAL A 372 5.21 -4.05 -12.02
N CYS A 373 4.34 -3.65 -11.10
CA CYS A 373 2.91 -3.50 -11.30
C CYS A 373 2.44 -2.13 -10.80
N TRP A 374 1.59 -1.46 -11.58
CA TRP A 374 1.10 -0.11 -11.28
C TRP A 374 -0.28 0.13 -11.88
N THR A 375 -1.00 1.07 -11.30
CA THR A 375 -2.19 1.68 -11.91
C THR A 375 -1.89 3.11 -12.31
N ALA A 376 -2.21 3.47 -13.56
CA ALA A 376 -2.14 4.85 -14.02
C ALA A 376 -3.55 5.46 -13.98
N TYR A 377 -3.62 6.74 -13.64
CA TYR A 377 -4.83 7.55 -13.58
C TYR A 377 -4.68 8.83 -14.38
N LEU A 378 -5.74 9.27 -15.02
CA LEU A 378 -5.89 10.65 -15.49
C LEU A 378 -6.66 11.45 -14.47
N LEU A 379 -6.17 12.65 -14.16
CA LEU A 379 -6.83 13.52 -13.19
C LEU A 379 -7.92 14.35 -13.88
N ARG A 380 -9.17 14.15 -13.43
CA ARG A 380 -10.35 14.85 -13.91
C ARG A 380 -10.73 15.98 -12.95
N TYR A 381 -10.76 17.21 -13.45
CA TYR A 381 -11.09 18.42 -12.72
C TYR A 381 -12.58 18.74 -12.83
N HIS A 382 -13.23 18.89 -11.69
CA HIS A 382 -14.63 19.29 -11.60
C HIS A 382 -14.73 20.80 -11.31
N GLY A 383 -14.89 21.60 -12.38
CA GLY A 383 -14.79 23.06 -12.31
C GLY A 383 -15.77 23.76 -11.34
N LYS A 384 -16.87 23.11 -10.92
CA LYS A 384 -17.82 23.68 -9.95
C LYS A 384 -17.44 23.45 -8.49
N THR A 385 -16.69 22.39 -8.20
CA THR A 385 -16.39 21.96 -6.82
C THR A 385 -14.90 22.09 -6.49
N GLY A 386 -14.04 22.28 -7.50
CA GLY A 386 -12.58 22.23 -7.35
C GLY A 386 -12.07 20.81 -7.03
N HIS A 387 -12.95 19.81 -7.05
CA HIS A 387 -12.59 18.42 -6.79
C HIS A 387 -11.81 17.84 -7.96
N VAL A 388 -10.76 17.09 -7.65
CA VAL A 388 -9.96 16.34 -8.63
C VAL A 388 -10.22 14.86 -8.42
N GLU A 389 -10.70 14.19 -9.46
CA GLU A 389 -11.03 12.77 -9.45
C GLU A 389 -9.99 11.99 -10.27
N PRO A 390 -9.25 11.05 -9.67
CA PRO A 390 -8.36 10.16 -10.41
C PRO A 390 -9.18 9.08 -11.13
N VAL A 391 -9.15 9.09 -12.47
CA VAL A 391 -9.85 8.12 -13.33
C VAL A 391 -8.85 7.08 -13.84
N PRO A 392 -8.98 5.79 -13.50
CA PRO A 392 -8.02 4.76 -13.92
C PRO A 392 -8.04 4.58 -15.44
N LEU A 393 -6.88 4.32 -16.02
CA LEU A 393 -6.79 3.99 -17.44
C LEU A 393 -7.43 2.62 -17.74
N PRO A 394 -7.99 2.42 -18.93
CA PRO A 394 -8.42 1.11 -19.41
C PRO A 394 -7.30 0.08 -19.33
N GLY A 395 -7.63 -1.13 -18.89
CA GLY A 395 -6.66 -2.23 -18.77
C GLY A 395 -5.76 -2.17 -17.53
N ALA A 396 -5.95 -1.19 -16.64
CA ALA A 396 -5.32 -1.21 -15.33
C ALA A 396 -5.81 -2.38 -14.46
N PRO A 397 -4.97 -2.92 -13.56
CA PRO A 397 -3.56 -2.54 -13.35
C PRO A 397 -2.66 -3.06 -14.47
N PHE A 398 -1.61 -2.30 -14.78
CA PHE A 398 -0.56 -2.69 -15.71
C PHE A 398 0.55 -3.44 -14.97
N SER A 399 1.26 -4.31 -15.68
CA SER A 399 2.48 -4.91 -15.15
C SER A 399 3.45 -5.29 -16.25
N HIS A 400 4.75 -5.32 -15.92
CA HIS A 400 5.79 -5.69 -16.87
C HIS A 400 7.02 -6.30 -16.19
N TYR A 401 7.78 -7.07 -16.98
CA TYR A 401 9.05 -7.65 -16.56
C TYR A 401 10.20 -6.96 -17.29
N TYR A 402 11.17 -6.47 -16.53
CA TYR A 402 12.36 -5.83 -17.06
C TYR A 402 13.58 -6.71 -16.81
N ALA A 403 14.35 -6.96 -17.86
CA ALA A 403 15.72 -7.48 -17.78
C ALA A 403 16.72 -6.33 -18.01
N THR A 404 17.99 -6.54 -17.69
CA THR A 404 19.03 -5.57 -18.05
C THR A 404 19.09 -5.40 -19.57
N ASP A 405 18.93 -4.17 -20.06
CA ASP A 405 19.09 -3.80 -21.47
C ASP A 405 19.73 -2.40 -21.57
N ALA A 406 20.11 -1.98 -22.78
CA ALA A 406 20.66 -0.66 -23.05
C ALA A 406 19.60 0.44 -22.92
N THR A 407 18.38 0.18 -23.40
CA THR A 407 17.25 1.11 -23.35
C THR A 407 15.93 0.35 -23.23
N ASP A 408 14.98 0.94 -22.52
CA ASP A 408 13.59 0.48 -22.51
C ASP A 408 12.83 1.12 -23.68
N GLU A 409 12.21 0.28 -24.52
CA GLU A 409 11.30 0.70 -25.60
C GLU A 409 10.00 1.28 -25.04
N GLY A 410 9.67 0.97 -23.78
CA GLY A 410 8.52 1.48 -23.06
C GLY A 410 7.21 0.80 -23.41
N ILE A 411 6.19 1.16 -22.66
CA ILE A 411 4.84 0.58 -22.73
C ILE A 411 3.87 1.69 -23.13
N ILE A 412 3.04 1.39 -24.12
CA ILE A 412 1.95 2.26 -24.53
C ILE A 412 0.70 1.88 -23.73
N MET A 413 0.18 2.84 -22.96
CA MET A 413 -1.09 2.74 -22.25
C MET A 413 -2.12 3.58 -22.99
N GLU A 414 -3.20 2.94 -23.40
CA GLU A 414 -4.31 3.62 -24.08
C GLU A 414 -5.19 4.35 -23.06
N THR A 415 -5.82 5.44 -23.50
CA THR A 415 -6.78 6.20 -22.69
C THR A 415 -8.13 6.25 -23.42
N ASP A 416 -9.20 6.50 -22.68
CA ASP A 416 -10.54 6.72 -23.25
C ASP A 416 -10.75 8.14 -23.78
N ILE A 417 -9.75 9.02 -23.66
CA ILE A 417 -9.86 10.41 -24.09
C ILE A 417 -9.53 10.50 -25.58
N SER A 418 -10.48 11.00 -26.36
CA SER A 418 -10.21 11.30 -27.78
C SER A 418 -9.30 12.53 -27.92
N VAL A 419 -8.44 12.55 -28.94
CA VAL A 419 -7.64 13.75 -29.27
C VAL A 419 -8.53 14.92 -29.68
N LYS A 420 -9.78 14.67 -30.06
CA LYS A 420 -10.79 15.71 -30.30
C LYS A 420 -11.25 16.36 -29.00
N GLU A 421 -11.57 15.56 -27.97
CA GLU A 421 -12.02 16.04 -26.65
C GLU A 421 -11.00 16.96 -25.97
N LEU A 422 -9.69 16.71 -26.17
CA LEU A 422 -8.64 17.61 -25.68
C LEU A 422 -8.71 19.04 -26.25
N ARG A 423 -9.40 19.25 -27.37
CA ARG A 423 -9.56 20.57 -28.00
C ARG A 423 -10.77 21.32 -27.48
N ASP A 424 -11.69 20.63 -26.83
CA ASP A 424 -12.93 21.21 -26.38
C ASP A 424 -12.65 22.19 -25.22
N SER A 425 -13.23 23.38 -25.31
CA SER A 425 -13.11 24.39 -24.27
C SER A 425 -13.69 23.86 -22.97
N GLY A 426 -12.87 23.74 -21.94
CA GLY A 426 -13.27 23.16 -20.65
C GLY A 426 -13.16 21.64 -20.57
N CYS A 427 -12.32 21.01 -21.42
CA CYS A 427 -11.92 19.61 -21.26
C CYS A 427 -11.55 19.34 -19.79
N PRO A 428 -12.25 18.43 -19.08
CA PRO A 428 -12.08 18.25 -17.65
C PRO A 428 -10.75 17.57 -17.31
N PHE A 429 -9.98 17.10 -18.28
CA PHE A 429 -8.68 16.46 -18.06
C PHE A 429 -7.50 17.41 -18.28
N LEU A 430 -7.76 18.64 -18.77
CA LEU A 430 -6.76 19.66 -18.94
C LEU A 430 -6.88 20.70 -17.82
N THR A 431 -5.73 21.07 -17.26
CA THR A 431 -5.64 22.26 -16.41
C THR A 431 -5.85 23.53 -17.23
N ASP A 432 -6.06 24.67 -16.56
CA ASP A 432 -6.14 25.99 -17.21
C ASP A 432 -4.91 26.35 -18.08
N LYS A 433 -3.79 25.66 -17.86
CA LYS A 433 -2.55 25.78 -18.63
C LYS A 433 -2.45 24.82 -19.82
N GLY A 434 -3.51 24.07 -20.12
CA GLY A 434 -3.50 23.03 -21.16
C GLY A 434 -2.64 21.81 -20.80
N GLN A 435 -2.45 21.54 -19.51
CA GLN A 435 -1.63 20.41 -19.06
C GLN A 435 -2.49 19.22 -18.67
N LEU A 436 -2.18 18.05 -19.22
CA LEU A 436 -2.71 16.77 -18.81
C LEU A 436 -1.91 16.26 -17.60
N ARG A 437 -2.60 15.86 -16.52
CA ARG A 437 -1.95 15.27 -15.35
C ARG A 437 -2.23 13.79 -15.25
N VAL A 438 -1.14 13.04 -15.13
CA VAL A 438 -1.13 11.59 -14.97
C VAL A 438 -0.65 11.29 -13.57
N GLN A 439 -1.41 10.51 -12.82
CA GLN A 439 -0.97 9.97 -11.54
C GLN A 439 -0.66 8.48 -11.70
N VAL A 440 0.42 8.01 -11.11
CA VAL A 440 0.81 6.59 -11.09
C VAL A 440 0.81 6.11 -9.66
N GLU A 441 0.04 5.06 -9.39
CA GLU A 441 0.05 4.31 -8.14
C GLU A 441 0.91 3.06 -8.31
N TRP A 442 2.03 3.03 -7.58
CA TRP A 442 2.98 1.91 -7.61
C TRP A 442 2.51 0.82 -6.63
N GLU A 443 2.11 -0.32 -7.16
CA GLU A 443 1.52 -1.40 -6.37
C GLU A 443 2.58 -2.38 -5.87
N GLU A 444 3.32 -2.98 -6.80
CA GLU A 444 4.27 -4.05 -6.46
C GLU A 444 5.54 -4.00 -7.30
N SER A 445 6.66 -4.39 -6.68
CA SER A 445 7.89 -4.66 -7.39
C SER A 445 8.63 -5.84 -6.75
N TYR A 446 9.13 -6.75 -7.60
CA TYR A 446 9.92 -7.89 -7.17
C TYR A 446 11.16 -8.04 -8.04
N LEU A 447 12.27 -8.38 -7.41
CA LEU A 447 13.47 -8.83 -8.09
C LEU A 447 13.51 -10.36 -8.10
N LEU A 448 13.28 -10.93 -9.27
CA LEU A 448 13.23 -12.37 -9.52
C LEU A 448 14.58 -12.85 -10.01
N PHE A 449 15.04 -13.97 -9.47
CA PHE A 449 16.21 -14.69 -9.93
C PHE A 449 15.93 -15.29 -11.31
N GLN A 450 16.90 -15.14 -12.20
CA GLN A 450 16.97 -15.76 -13.53
C GLN A 450 15.92 -15.29 -14.54
N ALA A 451 16.42 -14.59 -15.55
CA ALA A 451 15.61 -13.91 -16.55
C ALA A 451 15.15 -14.76 -17.74
N THR A 452 15.82 -15.88 -17.95
CA THR A 452 15.54 -16.77 -19.06
C THR A 452 14.94 -18.07 -18.57
N TYR A 453 14.40 -18.84 -19.52
CA TYR A 453 13.96 -20.20 -19.27
C TYR A 453 15.09 -21.01 -18.64
N HIS A 454 14.74 -21.83 -17.64
CA HIS A 454 15.69 -22.71 -16.98
C HIS A 454 15.08 -24.08 -16.67
N LYS A 455 15.92 -25.05 -16.31
CA LYS A 455 15.49 -26.41 -15.91
C LYS A 455 14.48 -26.43 -14.74
N TYR A 456 14.41 -25.36 -13.95
CA TYR A 456 13.42 -25.21 -12.88
C TYR A 456 12.01 -24.93 -13.42
N ASP A 457 11.89 -24.32 -14.60
CA ASP A 457 10.61 -24.14 -15.27
C ASP A 457 10.05 -25.47 -15.83
N ASP A 458 10.91 -26.47 -16.08
CA ASP A 458 10.48 -27.80 -16.57
C ASP A 458 9.58 -28.54 -15.56
N VAL A 459 9.83 -28.36 -14.26
CA VAL A 459 9.01 -28.96 -13.19
C VAL A 459 7.59 -28.41 -13.24
N SER A 460 7.45 -27.08 -13.26
CA SER A 460 6.16 -26.41 -13.37
C SER A 460 5.43 -26.78 -14.67
N ARG A 461 6.15 -26.87 -15.79
CA ARG A 461 5.58 -27.31 -17.09
C ARG A 461 5.05 -28.74 -17.01
N THR A 462 5.85 -29.65 -16.46
CA THR A 462 5.50 -31.08 -16.31
C THR A 462 4.27 -31.24 -15.41
N HIS A 463 4.26 -30.58 -14.26
CA HIS A 463 3.13 -30.59 -13.34
C HIS A 463 1.87 -30.03 -13.99
N ASN A 464 1.98 -28.93 -14.75
CA ASN A 464 0.84 -28.35 -15.45
C ASN A 464 0.24 -29.33 -16.47
N TYR A 465 1.08 -30.03 -17.23
CA TYR A 465 0.65 -31.07 -18.16
C TYR A 465 -0.06 -32.23 -17.44
N GLN A 466 0.53 -32.73 -16.36
CA GLN A 466 -0.05 -33.82 -15.55
C GLN A 466 -1.41 -33.43 -14.96
N MET A 467 -1.53 -32.23 -14.40
CA MET A 467 -2.78 -31.73 -13.82
C MET A 467 -3.89 -31.53 -14.86
N ARG A 468 -3.54 -31.13 -16.09
CA ARG A 468 -4.52 -31.03 -17.18
C ARG A 468 -5.03 -32.41 -17.60
N LYS A 469 -4.14 -33.40 -17.71
CA LYS A 469 -4.51 -34.77 -18.09
C LYS A 469 -5.37 -35.47 -17.03
N ASN A 470 -5.16 -35.17 -15.76
CA ASN A 470 -5.92 -35.76 -14.65
C ASN A 470 -7.24 -35.01 -14.35
N ARG A 471 -7.60 -34.00 -15.15
CA ARG A 471 -8.86 -33.25 -15.04
C ARG A 471 -9.98 -33.82 -15.91
N ASP A 472 -9.62 -34.63 -16.90
CA ASP A 472 -10.50 -35.51 -17.68
C ASP A 472 -10.59 -36.88 -16.99
#